data_AF-D4CYU3-F1
#
_entry.id   AF-D4CYU3-F1
#
_cell.length_a   1.000
_cell.length_b   1.000
_cell.length_c   1.000
_cell.angle_alpha   90.00
_cell.angle_beta   90.00
_cell.angle_gamma   90.00
#
_symmetry.space_group_name_H-M   'P 1'
#
loop_
_entity.id
_entity.type
_entity.pdbx_description
1 polymer ?
#
loop_
_entity_poly.entity_id
_entity_poly.type
_entity_poly.pdbx_seq_one_letter_code
_entity_poly.pdbx_strand_id
1 'polypeptide(L)'
;MKKFLKTILFLCALSSIAYAEDDGMAVLNKKRAEIEKAEKAKAKLAKEAEEKAKKEAEEQAKTQAVEVVETQAEAVVATESMSAQDEKEAMEILDGMRKKIKAEDAETLKLQKEAKELGITTSEAASLAEIEAMVKAKKAEKAKPKTEAEKLEVTRKEALDKLDFYERVVRSVAREEAEVAGYYEIMNDEPKVTEAPEIPVTEEAAPVEGTVQ
;
A
#
# COMPACT_ATOMS: atom_id res chain seq x y z
N MET A 1 -8.07 12.26 -51.60
CA MET A 1 -8.85 11.27 -50.81
C MET A 1 -8.34 11.06 -49.38
N LYS A 2 -7.03 11.01 -49.11
CA LYS A 2 -6.47 10.76 -47.76
C LYS A 2 -6.92 11.73 -46.64
N LYS A 3 -7.21 13.00 -46.98
CA LYS A 3 -7.68 14.00 -46.00
C LYS A 3 -9.13 13.77 -45.58
N PHE A 4 -10.02 13.43 -46.52
CA PHE A 4 -11.43 13.13 -46.24
C PHE A 4 -11.60 11.87 -45.38
N LEU A 5 -10.79 10.83 -45.63
CA LEU A 5 -10.86 9.60 -44.84
C LEU A 5 -10.43 9.84 -43.38
N LYS A 6 -9.41 10.67 -43.14
CA LYS A 6 -8.98 11.04 -41.78
C LYS A 6 -10.06 11.82 -41.04
N THR A 7 -10.75 12.74 -41.71
CA THR A 7 -11.84 13.52 -41.11
C THR A 7 -13.04 12.64 -40.74
N ILE A 8 -13.41 11.69 -41.60
CA ILE A 8 -14.51 10.74 -41.32
C ILE A 8 -14.16 9.82 -40.15
N LEU A 9 -12.93 9.32 -40.09
CA LEU A 9 -12.48 8.44 -39.02
C LEU A 9 -12.40 9.17 -37.68
N PHE A 10 -11.98 10.44 -37.69
CA PHE A 10 -12.00 11.31 -36.51
C PHE A 10 -13.43 11.59 -36.02
N LEU A 11 -14.37 11.85 -36.94
CA LEU A 11 -15.78 12.07 -36.58
C LEU A 11 -16.43 10.80 -36.00
N CYS A 12 -16.11 9.64 -36.57
CA CYS A 12 -16.60 8.34 -36.09
C CYS A 12 -16.07 8.03 -34.68
N ALA A 13 -14.79 8.28 -34.41
CA ALA A 13 -14.19 8.12 -33.09
C ALA A 13 -14.82 9.04 -32.04
N LEU A 14 -15.11 10.30 -32.38
CA LEU A 14 -15.79 11.23 -31.48
C LEU A 14 -17.23 10.81 -31.18
N SER A 15 -17.96 10.30 -32.17
CA SER A 15 -19.32 9.76 -31.95
C SER A 15 -19.33 8.49 -31.08
N SER A 16 -18.28 7.67 -31.13
CA SER A 16 -18.17 6.49 -30.27
C SER A 16 -17.88 6.84 -28.80
N ILE A 17 -17.17 7.94 -28.53
CA ILE A 17 -16.89 8.39 -27.15
C ILE A 17 -18.16 8.95 -26.50
N ALA A 18 -18.99 9.70 -27.24
CA ALA A 18 -20.23 10.26 -26.72
C ALA A 18 -21.27 9.18 -26.32
N TYR A 19 -21.26 8.00 -26.97
CA TYR A 19 -22.15 6.90 -26.61
C TYR A 19 -21.68 6.11 -25.38
N ALA A 20 -20.40 6.24 -24.99
CA ALA A 20 -19.85 5.60 -23.79
C ALA A 20 -20.02 6.46 -22.52
N GLU A 21 -20.16 7.79 -22.67
CA GLU A 21 -20.33 8.71 -21.53
C GLU A 21 -21.72 8.61 -20.87
N ASP A 22 -22.78 8.34 -21.64
CA ASP A 22 -24.15 8.26 -21.11
C ASP A 22 -24.36 6.99 -20.25
N ASP A 23 -23.78 5.86 -20.67
CA ASP A 23 -23.83 4.60 -19.94
C ASP A 23 -22.97 4.64 -18.64
N GLY A 24 -21.87 5.39 -18.65
CA GLY A 24 -21.02 5.62 -17.48
C GLY A 24 -21.72 6.42 -16.37
N MET A 25 -22.50 7.44 -16.75
CA MET A 25 -23.24 8.27 -15.79
C MET A 25 -24.38 7.50 -15.11
N ALA A 26 -25.06 6.61 -15.83
CA ALA A 26 -26.10 5.74 -15.27
C ALA A 26 -25.54 4.77 -14.21
N VAL A 27 -24.37 4.17 -14.48
CA VAL A 27 -23.67 3.28 -13.54
C VAL A 27 -23.22 4.03 -12.29
N LEU A 28 -22.67 5.24 -12.43
CA LEU A 28 -22.24 6.07 -11.30
C LEU A 28 -23.41 6.51 -10.41
N ASN A 29 -24.55 6.90 -11.01
CA ASN A 29 -25.74 7.26 -10.25
C ASN A 29 -26.34 6.06 -9.50
N LYS A 30 -26.35 4.88 -10.11
CA LYS A 30 -26.77 3.64 -9.44
C LYS A 30 -25.87 3.31 -8.24
N LYS A 31 -24.55 3.47 -8.39
CA LYS A 31 -23.59 3.26 -7.30
C LYS A 31 -23.75 4.27 -6.16
N ARG A 32 -24.01 5.55 -6.46
CA ARG A 32 -24.33 6.56 -5.45
C ARG A 32 -25.60 6.21 -4.67
N ALA A 33 -26.65 5.75 -5.35
CA ALA A 33 -27.89 5.32 -4.70
C ALA A 33 -27.71 4.06 -3.82
N GLU A 34 -26.85 3.11 -4.24
CA GLU A 34 -26.47 1.95 -3.43
C GLU A 34 -25.67 2.37 -2.19
N ILE A 35 -24.73 3.31 -2.33
CA ILE A 35 -23.92 3.85 -1.23
C ILE A 35 -24.79 4.59 -0.21
N GLU A 36 -25.70 5.46 -0.67
CA GLU A 36 -26.60 6.20 0.22
C GLU A 36 -27.54 5.26 1.00
N LYS A 37 -28.03 4.19 0.36
CA LYS A 37 -28.83 3.16 1.04
C LYS A 37 -28.00 2.38 2.06
N ALA A 38 -26.75 2.06 1.74
CA ALA A 38 -25.83 1.39 2.66
C ALA A 38 -25.45 2.26 3.86
N GLU A 39 -25.22 3.57 3.65
CA GLU A 39 -24.98 4.52 4.74
C GLU A 39 -26.20 4.70 5.64
N LYS A 40 -27.40 4.82 5.07
CA LYS A 40 -28.63 4.88 5.87
C LYS A 40 -28.85 3.60 6.70
N ALA A 41 -28.46 2.43 6.18
CA ALA A 41 -28.51 1.19 6.93
C ALA A 41 -27.45 1.14 8.05
N LYS A 42 -26.21 1.56 7.76
CA LYS A 42 -25.14 1.65 8.77
C LYS A 42 -25.45 2.66 9.86
N ALA A 43 -26.04 3.81 9.53
CA ALA A 43 -26.46 4.81 10.50
C ALA A 43 -27.58 4.30 11.42
N LYS A 44 -28.49 3.47 10.92
CA LYS A 44 -29.52 2.82 11.76
C LYS A 44 -28.89 1.78 12.70
N LEU A 45 -27.95 0.98 12.22
CA LEU A 45 -27.24 0.00 13.05
C LEU A 45 -26.34 0.67 14.10
N ALA A 46 -25.70 1.78 13.77
CA ALA A 46 -24.90 2.56 14.72
C ALA A 46 -25.77 3.17 15.82
N LYS A 47 -26.95 3.71 15.48
CA LYS A 47 -27.92 4.20 16.48
C LYS A 47 -28.46 3.09 17.38
N GLU A 48 -28.74 1.91 16.82
CA GLU A 48 -29.20 0.76 17.59
C GLU A 48 -28.09 0.20 18.52
N ALA A 49 -26.83 0.24 18.08
CA ALA A 49 -25.68 -0.12 18.90
C ALA A 49 -25.42 0.89 20.02
N GLU A 50 -25.56 2.19 19.75
CA GLU A 50 -25.44 3.23 20.78
C GLU A 50 -26.58 3.15 21.82
N GLU A 51 -27.81 2.84 21.39
CA GLU A 51 -28.94 2.64 22.29
C GLU A 51 -28.79 1.38 23.15
N LYS A 52 -28.27 0.28 22.58
CA LYS A 52 -27.94 -0.94 23.35
C LYS A 52 -26.81 -0.70 24.34
N ALA A 53 -25.74 0.01 23.94
CA ALA A 53 -24.66 0.38 24.85
C ALA A 53 -25.14 1.30 25.99
N LYS A 54 -26.07 2.21 25.73
CA LYS A 54 -26.68 3.06 26.77
C LYS A 54 -27.59 2.26 27.71
N LYS A 55 -28.37 1.31 27.20
CA LYS A 55 -29.22 0.43 28.03
C LYS A 55 -28.38 -0.52 28.88
N GLU A 56 -27.30 -1.07 28.32
CA GLU A 56 -26.35 -1.91 29.05
C GLU A 56 -25.59 -1.10 30.11
N ALA A 57 -25.24 0.16 29.84
CA ALA A 57 -24.63 1.04 30.84
C ALA A 57 -25.60 1.45 31.96
N GLU A 58 -26.90 1.69 31.64
CA GLU A 58 -27.92 1.95 32.65
C GLU A 58 -28.25 0.70 33.49
N GLU A 59 -28.27 -0.48 32.88
CA GLU A 59 -28.47 -1.75 33.56
C GLU A 59 -27.29 -2.08 34.46
N GLN A 60 -26.05 -1.84 34.02
CA GLN A 60 -24.85 -1.96 34.85
C GLN A 60 -24.82 -0.93 35.98
N ALA A 61 -25.37 0.28 35.78
CA ALA A 61 -25.51 1.26 36.85
C ALA A 61 -26.59 0.88 37.86
N LYS A 62 -27.68 0.21 37.43
CA LYS A 62 -28.72 -0.34 38.31
C LYS A 62 -28.25 -1.58 39.06
N THR A 63 -27.50 -2.48 38.43
CA THR A 63 -26.93 -3.65 39.12
C THR A 63 -25.82 -3.24 40.08
N GLN A 64 -24.95 -2.27 39.73
CA GLN A 64 -24.02 -1.70 40.71
C GLN A 64 -24.73 -0.96 41.86
N ALA A 65 -25.86 -0.29 41.62
CA ALA A 65 -26.62 0.34 42.70
C ALA A 65 -27.34 -0.66 43.62
N VAL A 66 -27.78 -1.81 43.10
CA VAL A 66 -28.42 -2.88 43.88
C VAL A 66 -27.36 -3.75 44.59
N GLU A 67 -26.27 -4.08 43.92
CA GLU A 67 -25.15 -4.84 44.46
C GLU A 67 -24.35 -4.03 45.49
N VAL A 68 -24.22 -2.70 45.40
CA VAL A 68 -23.61 -1.88 46.47
C VAL A 68 -24.48 -1.81 47.72
N VAL A 69 -25.81 -1.93 47.60
CA VAL A 69 -26.72 -1.99 48.76
C VAL A 69 -26.73 -3.37 49.40
N GLU A 70 -26.63 -4.45 48.61
CA GLU A 70 -26.58 -5.82 49.13
C GLU A 70 -25.18 -6.20 49.64
N THR A 71 -24.10 -5.73 48.99
CA THR A 71 -22.71 -5.89 49.48
C THR A 71 -22.42 -5.03 50.70
N GLN A 72 -23.06 -3.87 50.90
CA GLN A 72 -22.94 -3.15 52.19
C GLN A 72 -23.69 -3.84 53.33
N ALA A 73 -24.71 -4.66 53.05
CA ALA A 73 -25.40 -5.46 54.07
C ALA A 73 -24.69 -6.81 54.34
N GLU A 74 -24.14 -7.45 53.31
CA GLU A 74 -23.45 -8.74 53.42
C GLU A 74 -21.97 -8.60 53.81
N ALA A 75 -21.30 -7.48 53.50
CA ALA A 75 -19.95 -7.19 54.01
C ALA A 75 -19.92 -6.82 55.50
N VAL A 76 -21.06 -6.45 56.11
CA VAL A 76 -21.17 -6.35 57.57
C VAL A 76 -21.26 -7.75 58.22
N VAL A 77 -21.56 -8.79 57.44
CA VAL A 77 -21.64 -10.19 57.92
C VAL A 77 -20.41 -11.03 57.53
N ALA A 78 -19.73 -10.70 56.42
CA ALA A 78 -18.56 -11.44 55.92
C ALA A 78 -17.20 -10.76 56.23
N THR A 79 -17.15 -9.81 57.16
CA THR A 79 -15.88 -9.27 57.70
C THR A 79 -15.26 -10.14 58.79
N GLU A 80 -15.84 -11.30 59.08
CA GLU A 80 -15.23 -12.32 59.95
C GLU A 80 -14.65 -13.46 59.10
N SER A 81 -13.36 -13.33 58.77
CA SER A 81 -12.45 -14.35 58.21
C SER A 81 -12.66 -14.78 56.75
N MET A 82 -12.04 -14.07 55.80
CA MET A 82 -11.52 -14.78 54.62
C MET A 82 -10.51 -15.82 55.12
N SER A 83 -10.65 -17.06 54.67
CA SER A 83 -9.69 -18.09 55.04
C SER A 83 -8.36 -17.82 54.32
N ALA A 84 -7.24 -18.26 54.90
CA ALA A 84 -5.92 -18.14 54.27
C ALA A 84 -5.82 -18.87 52.91
N GLN A 85 -6.82 -19.67 52.55
CA GLN A 85 -6.96 -20.30 51.24
C GLN A 85 -7.54 -19.31 50.21
N ASP A 86 -8.58 -18.56 50.57
CA ASP A 86 -9.24 -17.59 49.69
C ASP A 86 -8.29 -16.44 49.32
N GLU A 87 -7.45 -15.99 50.25
CA GLU A 87 -6.41 -14.98 49.96
C GLU A 87 -5.35 -15.49 48.97
N LYS A 88 -4.97 -16.78 49.05
CA LYS A 88 -3.99 -17.38 48.14
C LYS A 88 -4.57 -17.55 46.74
N GLU A 89 -5.82 -18.00 46.64
CA GLU A 89 -6.53 -18.11 45.36
C GLU A 89 -6.69 -16.72 44.71
N ALA A 90 -7.01 -15.68 45.48
CA ALA A 90 -7.05 -14.32 44.98
C ALA A 90 -5.69 -13.81 44.47
N MET A 91 -4.59 -14.11 45.17
CA MET A 91 -3.23 -13.77 44.71
C MET A 91 -2.84 -14.53 43.44
N GLU A 92 -3.20 -15.81 43.32
CA GLU A 92 -2.91 -16.62 42.14
C GLU A 92 -3.67 -16.12 40.90
N ILE A 93 -4.93 -15.70 41.08
CA ILE A 93 -5.72 -15.06 40.03
C ILE A 93 -5.07 -13.74 39.59
N LEU A 94 -4.65 -12.90 40.53
CA LEU A 94 -3.98 -11.63 40.22
C LEU A 94 -2.64 -11.84 39.49
N ASP A 95 -1.86 -12.85 39.89
CA ASP A 95 -0.60 -13.17 39.21
C ASP A 95 -0.84 -13.77 37.81
N GLY A 96 -1.90 -14.57 37.66
CA GLY A 96 -2.38 -15.06 36.36
C GLY A 96 -2.81 -13.92 35.43
N MET A 97 -3.57 -12.95 35.93
CA MET A 97 -3.95 -11.75 35.18
C MET A 97 -2.72 -10.91 34.80
N ARG A 98 -1.79 -10.70 35.74
CA ARG A 98 -0.54 -9.98 35.48
C ARG A 98 0.31 -10.67 34.41
N LYS A 99 0.34 -12.01 34.39
CA LYS A 99 1.02 -12.78 33.34
C LYS A 99 0.34 -12.62 31.97
N LYS A 100 -0.99 -12.65 31.91
CA LYS A 100 -1.74 -12.41 30.66
C LYS A 100 -1.52 -11.01 30.10
N ILE A 101 -1.63 -9.99 30.95
CA ILE A 101 -1.37 -8.59 30.56
C ILE A 101 0.05 -8.44 30.02
N LYS A 102 1.07 -8.98 30.71
CA LYS A 102 2.46 -8.94 30.21
C LYS A 102 2.64 -9.67 28.87
N ALA A 103 1.90 -10.75 28.64
CA ALA A 103 1.97 -11.49 27.39
C ALA A 103 1.33 -10.69 26.24
N GLU A 104 0.15 -10.11 26.47
CA GLU A 104 -0.54 -9.25 25.51
C GLU A 104 0.25 -7.96 25.21
N ASP A 105 0.86 -7.33 26.22
CA ASP A 105 1.75 -6.18 26.07
C ASP A 105 3.01 -6.52 25.23
N ALA A 106 3.53 -7.74 25.37
CA ALA A 106 4.66 -8.18 24.55
C ALA A 106 4.25 -8.44 23.09
N GLU A 107 3.03 -8.92 22.87
CA GLU A 107 2.48 -9.17 21.54
C GLU A 107 2.12 -7.87 20.81
N THR A 108 1.48 -6.92 21.50
CA THR A 108 1.25 -5.55 20.98
C THR A 108 2.56 -4.88 20.57
N LEU A 109 3.61 -4.98 21.38
CA LEU A 109 4.93 -4.44 21.06
C LEU A 109 5.56 -5.08 19.82
N LYS A 110 5.40 -6.39 19.64
CA LYS A 110 5.89 -7.09 18.44
C LYS A 110 5.16 -6.61 17.20
N LEU A 111 3.83 -6.54 17.26
CA LEU A 111 2.98 -6.09 16.15
C LEU A 111 3.21 -4.62 15.79
N GLN A 112 3.42 -3.75 16.79
CA GLN A 112 3.79 -2.35 16.57
C GLN A 112 5.16 -2.20 15.92
N LYS A 113 6.16 -3.01 16.32
CA LYS A 113 7.48 -3.01 15.66
C LYS A 113 7.37 -3.45 14.21
N GLU A 114 6.62 -4.51 13.95
CA GLU A 114 6.35 -5.02 12.61
C GLU A 114 5.59 -3.99 11.75
N ALA A 115 4.60 -3.30 12.31
CA ALA A 115 3.91 -2.20 11.66
C ALA A 115 4.86 -1.06 11.29
N LYS A 116 5.75 -0.67 12.22
CA LYS A 116 6.78 0.36 11.97
C LYS A 116 7.78 -0.06 10.88
N GLU A 117 8.24 -1.31 10.87
CA GLU A 117 9.10 -1.85 9.81
C GLU A 117 8.41 -1.85 8.43
N LEU A 118 7.09 -2.02 8.42
CA LEU A 118 6.27 -1.91 7.21
C LEU A 118 5.92 -0.46 6.84
N GLY A 119 6.37 0.53 7.61
CA GLY A 119 6.12 1.96 7.38
C GLY A 119 4.72 2.43 7.78
N ILE A 120 4.03 1.69 8.65
CA ILE A 120 2.70 2.01 9.16
C ILE A 120 2.87 2.82 10.45
N THR A 121 2.32 4.04 10.46
CA THR A 121 2.20 4.82 11.69
C THR A 121 1.01 4.28 12.50
N THR A 122 1.27 3.47 13.51
CA THR A 122 0.24 3.02 14.45
C THR A 122 0.12 4.02 15.60
N SER A 123 -1.10 4.49 15.88
CA SER A 123 -1.39 5.30 17.07
C SER A 123 -1.31 4.43 18.34
N GLU A 124 -0.90 5.00 19.48
CA GLU A 124 -0.86 4.30 20.78
C GLU A 124 -2.26 3.82 21.23
N ALA A 125 -3.33 4.38 20.68
CA ALA A 125 -4.71 3.99 20.96
C ALA A 125 -5.26 2.88 20.02
N ALA A 126 -4.48 2.39 19.06
CA ALA A 126 -4.94 1.39 18.11
C ALA A 126 -5.05 0.00 18.76
N SER A 127 -6.15 -0.70 18.52
CA SER A 127 -6.38 -2.05 19.05
C SER A 127 -5.46 -3.08 18.38
N LEU A 128 -5.14 -4.17 19.09
CA LEU A 128 -4.34 -5.31 18.56
C LEU A 128 -4.83 -5.76 17.18
N ALA A 129 -6.15 -5.98 17.07
CA ALA A 129 -6.80 -6.43 15.85
C ALA A 129 -6.65 -5.42 14.69
N GLU A 130 -6.62 -4.12 14.99
CA GLU A 130 -6.46 -3.07 13.99
C GLU A 130 -5.01 -3.00 13.48
N ILE A 131 -4.02 -3.12 14.37
CA ILE A 131 -2.60 -3.18 14.01
C ILE A 131 -2.32 -4.41 13.15
N GLU A 132 -2.83 -5.58 13.55
CA GLU A 132 -2.71 -6.82 12.76
C GLU A 132 -3.36 -6.69 11.38
N ALA A 133 -4.55 -6.09 11.30
CA ALA A 133 -5.23 -5.88 10.03
C ALA A 133 -4.43 -4.95 9.12
N MET A 134 -3.86 -3.86 9.66
CA MET A 134 -3.00 -2.94 8.90
C MET A 134 -1.71 -3.61 8.43
N VAL A 135 -1.03 -4.35 9.32
CA VAL A 135 0.18 -5.13 9.02
C VAL A 135 -0.11 -6.16 7.92
N LYS A 136 -1.19 -6.92 8.06
CA LYS A 136 -1.61 -7.93 7.09
C LYS A 136 -2.01 -7.31 5.75
N ALA A 137 -2.70 -6.18 5.75
CA ALA A 137 -3.06 -5.44 4.54
C ALA A 137 -1.82 -4.90 3.81
N LYS A 138 -0.85 -4.34 4.54
CA LYS A 138 0.42 -3.85 3.96
C LYS A 138 1.32 -4.98 3.48
N LYS A 139 1.37 -6.10 4.19
CA LYS A 139 2.04 -7.31 3.70
C LYS A 139 1.35 -7.85 2.45
N ALA A 140 0.03 -7.88 2.39
CA ALA A 140 -0.72 -8.28 1.21
C ALA A 140 -0.53 -7.28 0.05
N GLU A 141 -0.36 -5.99 0.32
CA GLU A 141 -0.02 -4.98 -0.68
C GLU A 141 1.40 -5.17 -1.24
N LYS A 142 2.40 -5.40 -0.37
CA LYS A 142 3.78 -5.74 -0.79
C LYS A 142 3.87 -7.11 -1.49
N ALA A 143 3.01 -8.05 -1.12
CA ALA A 143 2.95 -9.38 -1.72
C ALA A 143 2.08 -9.46 -2.97
N LYS A 144 1.29 -8.41 -3.29
CA LYS A 144 0.68 -8.32 -4.61
C LYS A 144 1.82 -8.31 -5.63
N PRO A 145 1.74 -9.14 -6.69
CA PRO A 145 2.75 -9.12 -7.73
C PRO A 145 2.84 -7.69 -8.26
N LYS A 146 4.07 -7.19 -8.43
CA LYS A 146 4.35 -5.89 -9.06
C LYS A 146 3.35 -5.68 -10.19
N THR A 147 2.52 -4.64 -10.05
CA THR A 147 1.53 -4.31 -11.08
C THR A 147 2.27 -4.09 -12.40
N GLU A 148 1.60 -4.27 -13.54
CA GLU A 148 2.25 -4.06 -14.85
C GLU A 148 2.90 -2.67 -14.95
N ALA A 149 2.30 -1.67 -14.30
CA ALA A 149 2.88 -0.33 -14.15
C ALA A 149 4.21 -0.32 -13.39
N GLU A 150 4.31 -1.01 -12.25
CA GLU A 150 5.55 -1.07 -11.46
C GLU A 150 6.66 -1.86 -12.17
N LYS A 151 6.30 -2.91 -12.93
CA LYS A 151 7.26 -3.60 -13.82
C LYS A 151 7.76 -2.67 -14.92
N LEU A 152 6.85 -1.90 -15.51
CA LEU A 152 7.18 -0.91 -16.55
C LEU A 152 8.09 0.20 -16.00
N GLU A 153 7.88 0.62 -14.75
CA GLU A 153 8.78 1.57 -14.07
C GLU A 153 10.18 1.01 -13.82
N VAL A 154 10.29 -0.26 -13.43
CA VAL A 154 11.59 -0.94 -13.27
C VAL A 154 12.30 -1.02 -14.62
N THR A 155 11.62 -1.48 -15.67
CA THR A 155 12.19 -1.52 -17.03
C THR A 155 12.61 -0.13 -17.52
N ARG A 156 11.83 0.92 -17.19
CA ARG A 156 12.16 2.30 -17.53
C ARG A 156 13.42 2.78 -16.79
N LYS A 157 13.57 2.46 -15.51
CA LYS A 157 14.79 2.79 -14.75
C LYS A 157 16.00 2.06 -15.32
N GLU A 158 15.89 0.77 -15.59
CA GLU A 158 16.98 -0.01 -16.19
C GLU A 158 17.38 0.52 -17.58
N ALA A 159 16.41 1.00 -18.37
CA ALA A 159 16.69 1.63 -19.66
C ALA A 159 17.43 2.97 -19.50
N LEU A 160 17.07 3.78 -18.51
CA LEU A 160 17.77 5.02 -18.19
C LEU A 160 19.19 4.77 -17.65
N ASP A 161 19.36 3.77 -16.79
CA ASP A 161 20.68 3.40 -16.26
C ASP A 161 21.62 2.93 -17.39
N LYS A 162 21.08 2.20 -18.37
CA LYS A 162 21.83 1.81 -19.58
C LYS A 162 22.21 3.04 -20.41
N LEU A 163 21.28 3.98 -20.61
CA LEU A 163 21.56 5.22 -21.32
C LEU A 163 22.68 6.02 -20.63
N ASP A 164 22.58 6.21 -19.32
CA ASP A 164 23.59 6.89 -18.50
C ASP A 164 24.96 6.20 -18.57
N PHE A 165 24.98 4.87 -18.59
CA PHE A 165 26.20 4.09 -18.79
C PHE A 165 26.84 4.39 -20.15
N TYR A 166 26.07 4.34 -21.24
CA TYR A 166 26.59 4.65 -22.57
C TYR A 166 27.10 6.08 -22.67
N GLU A 167 26.39 7.05 -22.11
CA GLU A 167 26.88 8.43 -22.09
C GLU A 167 28.17 8.56 -21.29
N ARG A 168 28.31 7.84 -20.17
CA ARG A 168 29.55 7.82 -19.38
C ARG A 168 30.72 7.24 -20.17
N VAL A 169 30.49 6.13 -20.89
CA VAL A 169 31.51 5.51 -21.75
C VAL A 169 31.92 6.47 -22.86
N VAL A 170 30.96 7.08 -23.57
CA VAL A 170 31.24 8.05 -24.64
C VAL A 170 32.03 9.24 -24.10
N ARG A 171 31.64 9.81 -22.95
CA ARG A 171 32.41 10.90 -22.31
C ARG A 171 33.80 10.47 -21.87
N SER A 172 33.99 9.20 -21.50
CA SER A 172 35.31 8.66 -21.15
C SER A 172 36.19 8.52 -22.38
N VAL A 173 35.67 7.92 -23.45
CA VAL A 173 36.39 7.77 -24.73
C VAL A 173 36.78 9.13 -25.28
N ALA A 174 35.88 10.12 -25.27
CA ALA A 174 36.20 11.47 -25.72
C ALA A 174 37.32 12.15 -24.91
N ARG A 175 37.46 11.83 -23.61
CA ARG A 175 38.58 12.32 -22.79
C ARG A 175 39.88 11.62 -23.14
N GLU A 176 39.85 10.30 -23.27
CA GLU A 176 41.02 9.51 -23.70
C GLU A 176 41.51 9.97 -25.07
N GLU A 177 40.61 10.19 -26.04
CA GLU A 177 40.96 10.72 -27.36
C GLU A 177 41.58 12.11 -27.27
N ALA A 178 41.09 12.99 -26.39
CA ALA A 178 41.68 14.32 -26.18
C ALA A 178 43.07 14.26 -25.53
N GLU A 179 43.27 13.36 -24.57
CA GLU A 179 44.59 13.15 -23.94
C GLU A 179 45.58 12.57 -24.96
N VAL A 180 45.17 11.56 -25.72
CA VAL A 180 45.97 10.95 -26.80
C VAL A 180 46.31 11.98 -27.88
N ALA A 181 45.36 12.81 -28.29
CA ALA A 181 45.61 13.92 -29.21
C ALA A 181 46.65 14.90 -28.64
N GLY A 182 46.55 15.25 -27.35
CA GLY A 182 47.55 16.07 -26.66
C GLY A 182 48.95 15.44 -26.65
N TYR A 183 49.06 14.11 -26.52
CA TYR A 183 50.35 13.43 -26.66
C TYR A 183 50.93 13.53 -28.07
N TYR A 184 50.13 13.38 -29.11
CA TYR A 184 50.58 13.56 -30.50
C TYR A 184 51.03 14.99 -30.79
N GLU A 185 50.30 16.00 -30.27
CA GLU A 185 50.71 17.41 -30.37
C GLU A 185 52.07 17.67 -29.70
N ILE A 186 52.32 17.10 -28.53
CA ILE A 186 53.60 17.26 -27.81
C ILE A 186 54.74 16.55 -28.54
N MET A 187 54.47 15.40 -29.16
CA MET A 187 55.46 14.60 -29.88
C MET A 187 55.75 15.12 -31.31
N ASN A 188 54.99 16.10 -31.83
CA ASN A 188 55.00 16.51 -33.24
C ASN A 188 54.84 15.32 -34.21
N ASP A 189 54.20 14.24 -33.75
CA ASP A 189 53.88 13.08 -34.55
C ASP A 189 52.44 13.26 -35.07
N GLU A 190 52.22 13.06 -36.38
CA GLU A 190 50.87 13.02 -36.91
C GLU A 190 50.10 11.83 -36.29
N PRO A 191 48.85 12.03 -35.82
CA PRO A 191 48.05 10.94 -35.28
C PRO A 191 47.88 9.90 -36.39
N LYS A 192 48.37 8.68 -36.16
CA LYS A 192 48.07 7.55 -37.03
C LYS A 192 46.56 7.32 -36.97
N VAL A 193 45.85 7.73 -38.02
CA VAL A 193 44.46 7.39 -38.24
C VAL A 193 44.38 5.88 -38.37
N THR A 194 44.18 5.18 -37.25
CA THR A 194 43.70 3.81 -37.29
C THR A 194 42.27 3.90 -37.76
N GLU A 195 42.05 3.54 -39.02
CA GLU A 195 40.72 3.38 -39.61
C GLU A 195 39.84 2.65 -38.58
N ALA A 196 38.78 3.34 -38.14
CA ALA A 196 37.74 2.69 -37.36
C ALA A 196 37.31 1.45 -38.16
N PRO A 197 37.24 0.26 -37.56
CA PRO A 197 36.70 -0.89 -38.27
C PRO A 197 35.33 -0.47 -38.79
N GLU A 198 35.15 -0.52 -40.10
CA GLU A 198 33.86 -0.36 -40.75
C GLU A 198 32.95 -1.40 -40.11
N ILE A 199 32.17 -0.98 -39.12
CA ILE A 199 31.09 -1.79 -38.59
C ILE A 199 30.20 -2.01 -39.81
N PRO A 200 30.02 -3.25 -40.30
CA PRO A 200 29.06 -3.47 -41.36
C PRO A 200 27.73 -3.02 -40.79
N VAL A 201 27.25 -1.88 -41.28
CA VAL A 201 25.86 -1.48 -41.12
C VAL A 201 25.09 -2.52 -41.91
N THR A 202 24.78 -3.65 -41.28
CA THR A 202 23.68 -4.49 -41.70
C THR A 202 22.44 -3.67 -41.44
N GLU A 203 22.15 -2.79 -42.38
CA GLU A 203 20.81 -2.35 -42.69
C GLU A 203 20.03 -3.62 -43.06
N GLU A 204 19.51 -4.33 -42.05
CA GLU A 204 18.43 -5.29 -42.26
C GLU A 204 17.15 -4.49 -42.48
N ALA A 205 17.11 -3.78 -43.61
CA ALA A 205 15.87 -3.41 -44.26
C ALA A 205 15.29 -4.73 -44.81
N ALA A 206 14.41 -5.35 -44.03
CA ALA A 206 13.60 -6.46 -44.53
C ALA A 206 12.92 -6.04 -45.86
N PRO A 207 13.07 -6.80 -46.95
CA PRO A 207 12.47 -6.44 -48.22
C PRO A 207 10.97 -6.70 -48.14
N VAL A 208 10.18 -5.62 -48.19
CA VAL A 208 8.75 -5.74 -48.47
C VAL A 208 8.59 -5.89 -49.98
N GLU A 209 8.86 -7.10 -50.48
CA GLU A 209 8.49 -7.45 -51.85
C GLU A 209 6.97 -7.48 -51.96
N GLY A 210 6.48 -6.68 -52.91
CA GLY A 210 5.07 -6.60 -53.23
C GLY A 210 4.54 -7.91 -53.83
N THR A 211 3.27 -8.16 -53.59
CA THR A 211 2.44 -8.95 -54.49
C THR A 211 1.32 -8.05 -54.98
N VAL A 212 1.52 -7.54 -56.20
CA VAL A 212 0.46 -7.07 -57.08
C VAL A 212 0.10 -8.25 -57.98
N GLN A 213 -1.08 -8.82 -57.77
CA GLN A 213 -2.07 -9.14 -58.80
C GLN A 213 -3.41 -9.48 -58.14
#